data_AF-A0AAQ3XE57-F1
#
_entry.id   AF-A0AAQ3XE57-F1
#
_cell.length_a   1.000
_cell.length_b   1.000
_cell.length_c   1.000
_cell.angle_alpha   90.00
_cell.angle_beta   90.00
_cell.angle_gamma   90.00
#
_symmetry.space_group_name_H-M   'P 1'
#
loop_
_entity.id
_entity.type
_entity.pdbx_description
1 polymer ?
#
loop_
_entity_poly.entity_id
_entity_poly.type
_entity_poly.pdbx_seq_one_letter_code
_entity_poly.pdbx_strand_id
1 'polypeptide(L)'
;MATLQGKDSYPVYRRCEDGSKQKARGHELDNRWVVPYNPFLLRYFNCHINVEVCSSTKAVKYLYKYLYKGHDRASVSVNEADGQGNIDEIKMYREARWVTPPEALWRIHGFDLSKNNPPVMQLQLYLPGMHMVTYEEGQDIQEILDRKGAEKSMLTEYFEANKKYLEARRILYHDFPKYFTWQKCKKAKFWQKRKREGVKQIGRIISAHPAEGGRYFLRVLLNHVAGPTSYEDLRTVDGEIVSSFREAAERRGLIEADNTLDDCLTEAETFQMPSALRRLFATILVHCEASNVRGLWDKHREAMSEDYCRTKLSMQAVQNMVLIDIRNMLQSMGKDIRSYPLPEIDEVSREIYEESIIEVDPDHETLAASLNTEQRSAYDEILAAVDSGEGGVFFIDGPRGTGKTFLYKALLATVRGMGNIAVATATSGVAASIMLGGRTAHSRFKIPLTIYDGLSCSFTKQSGTAKLLKEASLIIWDDATMTRRQAVEALDNSMRDVMNALDRKTIVFGGDFRQVLPVIRKGSRA
;
A
#
# COMPACT_ATOMS: atom_id res chain seq x y z
N MET A 1 -26.48 -36.89 21.23
CA MET A 1 -25.26 -37.32 20.52
C MET A 1 -24.69 -36.10 19.83
N ALA A 2 -23.47 -35.66 20.13
CA ALA A 2 -22.86 -34.51 19.47
C ALA A 2 -21.66 -34.99 18.65
N THR A 3 -21.73 -34.84 17.33
CA THR A 3 -20.58 -34.93 16.43
C THR A 3 -19.77 -33.65 16.60
N LEU A 4 -18.49 -33.77 16.94
CA LEU A 4 -17.61 -32.62 17.18
C LEU A 4 -16.84 -32.28 15.90
N GLN A 5 -16.57 -31.00 15.67
CA GLN A 5 -15.74 -30.55 14.55
C GLN A 5 -14.27 -30.84 14.87
N GLY A 6 -13.63 -31.73 14.11
CA GLY A 6 -12.20 -32.00 14.24
C GLY A 6 -11.32 -30.84 13.76
N LYS A 7 -10.04 -30.84 14.16
CA LYS A 7 -9.06 -29.79 13.80
C LYS A 7 -8.88 -29.61 12.28
N ASP A 8 -9.08 -30.67 11.50
CA ASP A 8 -8.83 -30.69 10.05
C ASP A 8 -10.12 -30.62 9.18
N SER A 9 -11.19 -30.04 9.71
CA SER A 9 -12.51 -29.93 9.04
C SER A 9 -13.28 -31.25 8.84
N TYR A 10 -12.72 -32.40 9.25
CA TYR A 10 -13.44 -33.67 9.27
C TYR A 10 -14.31 -33.80 10.55
N PRO A 11 -15.54 -34.32 10.44
CA PRO A 11 -16.39 -34.59 11.59
C PRO A 11 -15.82 -35.74 12.44
N VAL A 12 -15.75 -35.54 13.76
CA VAL A 12 -15.47 -36.62 14.72
C VAL A 12 -16.82 -37.17 15.16
N TYR A 13 -17.21 -38.29 14.56
CA TYR A 13 -18.47 -38.96 14.89
C TYR A 13 -18.39 -39.55 16.30
N ARG A 14 -19.41 -39.29 17.12
CA ARG A 14 -19.59 -40.02 18.38
C ARG A 14 -20.02 -41.45 18.04
N ARG A 15 -19.14 -42.41 18.33
CA ARG A 15 -19.41 -43.84 18.18
C ARG A 15 -19.72 -44.42 19.55
N CYS A 16 -20.94 -44.92 19.76
CA CYS A 16 -21.30 -45.61 20.99
C CYS A 16 -20.77 -47.04 20.93
N GLU A 17 -20.05 -47.50 21.94
CA GLU A 17 -19.57 -48.89 22.00
C GLU A 17 -20.78 -49.83 22.12
N ASP A 18 -21.00 -50.69 21.11
CA ASP A 18 -22.14 -51.61 21.04
C ASP A 18 -21.73 -53.07 21.32
N GLY A 19 -20.46 -53.31 21.68
CA GLY A 19 -19.90 -54.63 21.96
C GLY A 19 -19.74 -55.54 20.74
N SER A 20 -20.11 -55.09 19.54
CA SER A 20 -20.08 -55.90 18.33
C SER A 20 -18.68 -55.97 17.74
N LYS A 21 -18.17 -57.19 17.54
CA LYS A 21 -16.85 -57.44 16.96
C LYS A 21 -16.93 -58.49 15.87
N GLN A 22 -16.20 -58.28 14.78
CA GLN A 22 -16.17 -59.17 13.63
C GLN A 22 -14.74 -59.38 13.15
N LYS A 23 -14.36 -60.63 12.87
CA LYS A 23 -13.03 -60.95 12.33
C LYS A 23 -13.07 -60.82 10.82
N ALA A 24 -12.25 -59.93 10.26
CA ALA A 24 -12.07 -59.78 8.81
C ALA A 24 -10.58 -59.71 8.49
N ARG A 25 -10.13 -60.52 7.52
CA ARG A 25 -8.73 -60.59 7.06
C ARG A 25 -7.70 -60.73 8.20
N GLY A 26 -8.03 -61.54 9.21
CA GLY A 26 -7.16 -61.79 10.36
C GLY A 26 -7.19 -60.72 11.46
N HIS A 27 -7.91 -59.61 11.26
CA HIS A 27 -8.04 -58.53 12.24
C HIS A 27 -9.43 -58.55 12.90
N GLU A 28 -9.47 -58.23 14.20
CA GLU A 28 -10.72 -58.03 14.94
C GLU A 28 -11.19 -56.59 14.74
N LEU A 29 -12.30 -56.42 14.02
CA LEU A 29 -12.92 -55.13 13.73
C LEU A 29 -14.09 -54.92 14.67
N ASP A 30 -14.21 -53.72 15.22
CA ASP A 30 -15.39 -53.29 15.97
C ASP A 30 -16.13 -52.17 15.22
N ASN A 31 -17.16 -51.63 15.86
CA ASN A 31 -17.98 -50.55 15.30
C ASN A 31 -17.23 -49.22 15.05
N ARG A 32 -15.95 -49.10 15.44
CA ARG A 32 -15.07 -47.98 15.04
C ARG A 32 -14.64 -48.05 13.58
N TRP A 33 -14.69 -49.24 12.98
CA TRP A 33 -14.28 -49.49 11.60
C TRP A 33 -15.43 -49.39 10.58
N VAL A 34 -16.68 -49.27 11.05
CA VAL A 34 -17.87 -49.19 10.18
C VAL A 34 -18.17 -47.73 9.83
N VAL A 35 -18.41 -47.40 8.57
CA VAL A 35 -18.84 -46.04 8.19
C VAL A 35 -20.28 -45.81 8.66
N PRO A 36 -20.63 -44.66 9.28
CA PRO A 36 -22.01 -44.36 9.66
C PRO A 36 -22.95 -44.46 8.44
N TYR A 37 -24.09 -45.12 8.62
CA TYR A 37 -25.06 -45.34 7.55
C TYR A 37 -26.49 -45.17 8.06
N ASN A 38 -27.41 -44.84 7.14
CA ASN A 38 -28.84 -44.87 7.40
C ASN A 38 -29.42 -46.20 6.88
N PRO A 39 -29.92 -47.10 7.75
CA PRO A 39 -30.42 -48.42 7.34
C PRO A 39 -31.55 -48.37 6.30
N PHE A 40 -32.44 -47.38 6.40
CA PHE A 40 -33.54 -47.20 5.46
C PHE A 40 -33.02 -46.83 4.08
N LEU A 41 -32.15 -45.82 3.99
CA LEU A 41 -31.59 -45.36 2.71
C LEU A 41 -30.71 -46.43 2.07
N LEU A 42 -29.91 -47.15 2.87
CA LEU A 42 -29.07 -48.24 2.38
C LEU A 42 -29.91 -49.35 1.74
N ARG A 43 -31.03 -49.72 2.37
CA ARG A 43 -31.95 -50.75 1.84
C ARG A 43 -32.77 -50.26 0.66
N TYR A 44 -33.20 -48.99 0.67
CA TYR A 44 -34.06 -48.43 -0.37
C TYR A 44 -33.30 -48.22 -1.69
N PHE A 45 -32.07 -47.70 -1.62
CA PHE A 45 -31.26 -47.40 -2.82
C PHE A 45 -30.22 -48.48 -3.15
N ASN A 46 -30.11 -49.54 -2.33
CA ASN A 46 -29.12 -50.62 -2.46
C ASN A 46 -27.68 -50.10 -2.62
N CYS A 47 -27.35 -49.00 -1.95
CA CYS A 47 -26.03 -48.37 -1.99
C CYS A 47 -25.73 -47.68 -0.66
N HIS A 48 -24.45 -47.45 -0.36
CA HIS A 48 -24.06 -46.77 0.87
C HIS A 48 -24.31 -45.26 0.76
N ILE A 49 -25.27 -44.74 1.53
CA ILE A 49 -25.62 -43.31 1.58
C ILE A 49 -25.21 -42.73 2.93
N ASN A 50 -24.29 -41.76 2.90
CA ASN A 50 -23.89 -40.97 4.06
C ASN A 50 -24.82 -39.76 4.20
N VAL A 51 -25.32 -39.51 5.42
CA VAL A 51 -26.21 -38.38 5.71
C VAL A 51 -25.57 -37.53 6.81
N GLU A 52 -25.32 -36.26 6.48
CA GLU A 52 -24.67 -35.32 7.40
C GLU A 52 -25.52 -34.06 7.58
N VAL A 53 -25.64 -33.60 8.83
CA VAL A 53 -26.26 -32.32 9.17
C VAL A 53 -25.14 -31.33 9.45
N CYS A 54 -24.94 -30.38 8.55
CA CYS A 54 -23.83 -29.43 8.59
C CYS A 54 -24.32 -28.04 9.06
N SER A 55 -23.78 -27.54 10.17
CA SER A 55 -24.13 -26.21 10.73
C SER A 55 -23.03 -25.14 10.55
N SER A 56 -21.91 -25.46 9.90
CA SER A 56 -20.80 -24.52 9.69
C SER A 56 -20.43 -24.34 8.21
N THR A 57 -19.95 -23.15 7.84
CA THR A 57 -19.45 -22.84 6.50
C THR A 57 -18.25 -23.71 6.07
N LYS A 58 -17.46 -24.19 7.03
CA LYS A 58 -16.38 -25.17 6.79
C LYS A 58 -16.90 -26.54 6.35
N ALA A 59 -18.08 -26.95 6.82
CA ALA A 59 -18.71 -28.21 6.40
C ALA A 59 -19.36 -28.11 5.01
N VAL A 60 -19.76 -26.90 4.57
CA VAL A 60 -20.16 -26.67 3.16
C VAL A 60 -19.00 -26.93 2.20
N LYS A 61 -17.76 -26.52 2.56
CA LYS A 61 -16.56 -26.90 1.79
C LYS A 61 -16.39 -28.43 1.71
N TYR A 62 -16.73 -29.15 2.77
CA TYR A 62 -16.67 -30.61 2.81
C TYR A 62 -17.67 -31.28 1.86
N LEU A 63 -18.91 -30.76 1.76
CA LEU A 63 -19.93 -31.28 0.85
C LEU A 63 -19.51 -31.11 -0.63
N TYR A 64 -18.98 -29.93 -0.96
CA TYR A 64 -18.47 -29.65 -2.31
C TYR A 64 -17.13 -30.34 -2.59
N LYS A 65 -16.35 -30.68 -1.56
CA LYS A 65 -15.08 -31.41 -1.72
C LYS A 65 -15.28 -32.76 -2.40
N TYR A 66 -16.39 -33.47 -2.17
CA TYR A 66 -16.62 -34.79 -2.79
C TYR A 66 -17.25 -34.72 -4.18
N LEU A 67 -18.11 -33.74 -4.42
CA LEU A 67 -18.67 -33.45 -5.75
C LEU A 67 -17.60 -32.95 -6.72
N TYR A 68 -16.65 -32.15 -6.22
CA TYR A 68 -15.54 -31.59 -6.98
C TYR A 68 -14.19 -32.23 -6.60
N LYS A 69 -14.20 -33.43 -5.99
CA LYS A 69 -12.95 -34.18 -5.76
C LYS A 69 -12.47 -34.68 -7.10
N GLY A 70 -11.65 -33.87 -7.76
CA GLY A 70 -10.81 -34.32 -8.85
C GLY A 70 -9.86 -35.43 -8.38
N HIS A 71 -9.26 -36.13 -9.33
CA HIS A 71 -8.09 -36.96 -9.05
C HIS A 71 -7.01 -36.04 -8.50
N ASP A 72 -6.10 -36.55 -7.65
CA ASP A 72 -5.08 -35.72 -7.02
C ASP A 72 -4.37 -34.85 -8.06
N ARG A 73 -4.55 -33.54 -7.92
CA ARG A 73 -3.82 -32.53 -8.67
C ARG A 73 -3.33 -31.52 -7.65
N ALA A 74 -2.07 -31.67 -7.25
CA ALA A 74 -1.34 -30.59 -6.64
C ALA A 74 -0.85 -29.69 -7.78
N SER A 75 -1.22 -28.41 -7.76
CA SER A 75 -0.44 -27.39 -8.46
C SER A 75 -0.46 -26.09 -7.66
N VAL A 76 0.56 -25.92 -6.84
CA VAL A 76 1.08 -24.59 -6.52
C VAL A 76 2.49 -24.56 -7.08
N SER A 77 2.69 -23.78 -8.12
CA SER A 77 4.00 -23.24 -8.46
C SER A 77 3.83 -21.73 -8.54
N VAL A 78 4.50 -21.01 -7.63
CA VAL A 78 4.89 -19.63 -7.90
C VAL A 78 5.97 -19.75 -8.96
N ASN A 79 5.56 -19.74 -10.23
CA ASN A 79 6.55 -19.60 -11.29
C ASN A 79 7.02 -18.15 -11.23
N GLU A 80 8.34 -17.96 -11.21
CA GLU A 80 8.91 -16.68 -11.64
C GLU A 80 8.32 -16.37 -13.01
N ALA A 81 8.06 -15.09 -13.24
CA ALA A 81 7.65 -14.62 -14.53
C ALA A 81 8.60 -15.17 -15.62
N ASP A 82 8.10 -15.34 -16.85
CA ASP A 82 9.01 -15.59 -17.96
C ASP A 82 10.11 -14.51 -18.00
N GLY A 83 11.17 -14.69 -18.80
CA GLY A 83 12.30 -13.75 -18.85
C GLY A 83 11.95 -12.28 -19.18
N GLN A 84 10.66 -11.96 -19.37
CA GLN A 84 10.08 -10.65 -19.64
C GLN A 84 9.05 -10.19 -18.59
N GLY A 85 8.79 -10.93 -17.52
CA GLY A 85 7.89 -10.46 -16.45
C GLY A 85 6.41 -10.84 -16.59
N ASN A 86 6.03 -11.67 -17.57
CA ASN A 86 4.63 -11.99 -17.84
C ASN A 86 4.16 -13.28 -17.14
N ILE A 87 2.93 -13.20 -16.59
CA ILE A 87 2.21 -14.32 -15.99
C ILE A 87 1.03 -14.66 -16.91
N ASP A 88 0.98 -15.90 -17.42
CA ASP A 88 -0.11 -16.36 -18.29
C ASP A 88 -1.35 -16.76 -17.46
N GLU A 89 -2.15 -15.75 -17.13
CA GLU A 89 -3.41 -15.90 -16.38
C GLU A 89 -4.43 -16.78 -17.11
N ILE A 90 -4.41 -16.83 -18.45
CA ILE A 90 -5.37 -17.59 -19.26
C ILE A 90 -5.10 -19.09 -19.11
N LYS A 91 -3.84 -19.49 -19.16
CA LYS A 91 -3.45 -20.89 -18.91
C LYS A 91 -3.78 -21.30 -17.48
N MET A 92 -3.47 -20.47 -16.49
CA MET A 92 -3.84 -20.72 -15.09
C MET A 92 -5.36 -20.90 -14.92
N TYR A 93 -6.16 -20.04 -15.57
CA TYR A 93 -7.61 -20.13 -15.54
C TYR A 93 -8.16 -21.42 -16.19
N ARG A 94 -7.55 -21.88 -17.30
CA ARG A 94 -7.93 -23.14 -17.97
C ARG A 94 -7.53 -24.35 -17.13
N GLU A 95 -6.38 -24.32 -16.48
CA GLU A 95 -5.89 -25.42 -15.63
C GLU A 95 -6.72 -25.58 -14.35
N ALA A 96 -7.24 -24.48 -13.78
CA ALA A 96 -8.15 -24.48 -12.63
C ALA A 96 -9.55 -25.04 -12.94
N ARG A 97 -9.92 -25.21 -14.22
CA ARG A 97 -11.25 -25.62 -14.69
C ARG A 97 -11.37 -27.08 -15.14
N TRP A 98 -10.43 -27.95 -14.75
CA TRP A 98 -10.49 -29.37 -15.14
C TRP A 98 -11.72 -30.08 -14.58
N VAL A 99 -12.45 -30.77 -15.46
CA VAL A 99 -13.69 -31.49 -15.19
C VAL A 99 -13.39 -32.99 -15.11
N THR A 100 -13.93 -33.71 -14.13
CA THR A 100 -13.69 -35.16 -13.99
C THR A 100 -14.44 -35.95 -15.08
N PRO A 101 -13.99 -37.16 -15.47
CA PRO A 101 -14.71 -37.97 -16.47
C PRO A 101 -16.20 -38.23 -16.13
N PRO A 102 -16.60 -38.50 -14.87
CA PRO A 102 -18.02 -38.60 -14.51
C PRO A 102 -18.79 -37.28 -14.64
N GLU A 103 -18.19 -36.15 -14.23
CA GLU A 103 -18.81 -34.83 -14.36
C GLU A 103 -18.94 -34.43 -15.85
N ALA A 104 -17.94 -34.76 -16.67
CA ALA A 104 -17.95 -34.52 -18.11
C ALA A 104 -19.06 -35.32 -18.78
N LEU A 105 -19.23 -36.60 -18.43
CA LEU A 105 -20.34 -37.42 -18.92
C LEU A 105 -21.70 -36.82 -18.52
N TRP A 106 -21.85 -36.39 -17.26
CA TRP A 106 -23.07 -35.76 -16.74
C TRP A 106 -23.43 -34.47 -17.49
N ARG A 107 -22.42 -33.65 -17.80
CA ARG A 107 -22.57 -32.42 -18.59
C ARG A 107 -22.88 -32.69 -20.07
N ILE A 108 -22.25 -33.70 -20.69
CA ILE A 108 -22.53 -34.10 -22.08
C ILE A 108 -23.98 -34.54 -22.25
N HIS A 109 -24.52 -35.24 -21.25
CA HIS A 109 -25.93 -35.64 -21.23
C HIS A 109 -26.90 -34.52 -20.81
N GLY A 110 -26.40 -33.32 -20.49
CA GLY A 110 -27.22 -32.16 -20.13
C GLY A 110 -27.91 -32.27 -18.76
N PHE A 111 -27.40 -33.12 -17.86
CA PHE A 111 -27.97 -33.27 -16.53
C PHE A 111 -27.52 -32.14 -15.59
N ASP A 112 -28.45 -31.64 -14.77
CA ASP A 112 -28.14 -30.66 -13.73
C ASP A 112 -27.21 -31.30 -12.67
N LEU A 113 -26.02 -30.72 -12.47
CA LEU A 113 -25.06 -31.18 -11.46
C LEU A 113 -25.53 -30.90 -10.02
N SER A 114 -26.38 -29.89 -9.85
CA SER A 114 -26.97 -29.54 -8.55
C SER A 114 -28.29 -28.82 -8.76
N LYS A 115 -29.21 -28.99 -7.80
CA LYS A 115 -30.46 -28.24 -7.73
C LYS A 115 -30.56 -27.60 -6.36
N ASN A 116 -30.83 -26.30 -6.35
CA ASN A 116 -31.07 -25.55 -5.12
C ASN A 116 -32.59 -25.42 -4.92
N ASN A 117 -33.08 -25.79 -3.74
CA ASN A 117 -34.45 -25.54 -3.33
C ASN A 117 -34.45 -24.72 -2.02
N PRO A 118 -34.91 -23.45 -2.04
CA PRO A 118 -35.45 -22.73 -3.20
C PRO A 118 -34.38 -22.35 -4.24
N PRO A 119 -34.75 -22.15 -5.52
CA PRO A 119 -33.83 -21.67 -6.55
C PRO A 119 -33.29 -20.28 -6.21
N VAL A 120 -32.03 -20.04 -6.56
CA VAL A 120 -31.34 -18.76 -6.36
C VAL A 120 -31.13 -18.07 -7.72
N MET A 121 -31.58 -16.83 -7.85
CA MET A 121 -31.38 -15.97 -9.02
C MET A 121 -30.29 -14.96 -8.75
N GLN A 122 -29.24 -14.95 -9.58
CA GLN A 122 -28.18 -13.95 -9.49
C GLN A 122 -28.66 -12.62 -10.09
N LEU A 123 -28.62 -11.55 -9.29
CA LEU A 123 -29.06 -10.21 -9.67
C LEU A 123 -27.88 -9.34 -10.06
N GLN A 124 -28.03 -8.59 -11.14
CA GLN A 124 -26.98 -7.78 -11.73
C GLN A 124 -26.66 -6.55 -10.85
N LEU A 125 -25.39 -6.17 -10.79
CA LEU A 125 -24.91 -5.01 -10.05
C LEU A 125 -23.82 -4.32 -10.87
N TYR A 126 -24.09 -3.08 -11.27
CA TYR A 126 -23.20 -2.25 -12.07
C TYR A 126 -23.56 -0.75 -11.88
N LEU A 127 -22.61 0.14 -12.14
CA LEU A 127 -22.80 1.59 -12.07
C LEU A 127 -23.53 2.13 -13.31
N PRO A 128 -24.14 3.33 -13.28
CA PRO A 128 -24.80 3.92 -14.43
C PRO A 128 -23.95 3.82 -15.72
N GLY A 129 -24.54 3.30 -16.80
CA GLY A 129 -23.85 3.09 -18.08
C GLY A 129 -22.97 1.83 -18.17
N MET A 130 -22.52 1.24 -17.06
CA MET A 130 -21.56 0.12 -17.05
C MET A 130 -22.20 -1.27 -17.10
N HIS A 131 -23.34 -1.42 -17.78
CA HIS A 131 -24.02 -2.71 -17.89
C HIS A 131 -23.38 -3.59 -18.96
N MET A 132 -23.29 -4.89 -18.68
CA MET A 132 -22.74 -5.85 -19.64
C MET A 132 -23.75 -6.14 -20.76
N VAL A 133 -23.35 -5.88 -22.00
CA VAL A 133 -24.08 -6.28 -23.21
C VAL A 133 -23.38 -7.50 -23.82
N THR A 134 -24.17 -8.49 -24.24
CA THR A 134 -23.64 -9.72 -24.88
C THR A 134 -23.87 -9.61 -26.38
N TYR A 135 -22.83 -9.93 -27.15
CA TYR A 135 -22.84 -9.91 -28.61
C TYR A 135 -22.06 -11.10 -29.17
N GLU A 136 -22.32 -11.43 -30.44
CA GLU A 136 -21.61 -12.48 -31.16
C GLU A 136 -20.42 -11.90 -31.92
N GLU A 137 -19.38 -12.71 -32.11
CA GLU A 137 -18.18 -12.32 -32.85
C GLU A 137 -18.54 -11.95 -34.30
N GLY A 138 -18.15 -10.73 -34.72
CA GLY A 138 -18.46 -10.19 -36.05
C GLY A 138 -19.72 -9.33 -36.15
N GLN A 139 -20.48 -9.13 -35.06
CA GLN A 139 -21.60 -8.18 -35.03
C GLN A 139 -21.12 -6.73 -34.93
N ASP A 140 -21.80 -5.83 -35.63
CA ASP A 140 -21.52 -4.40 -35.58
C ASP A 140 -21.94 -3.81 -34.22
N ILE A 141 -21.03 -3.02 -33.62
CA ILE A 141 -21.21 -2.45 -32.29
C ILE A 141 -22.38 -1.45 -32.26
N GLN A 142 -22.59 -0.68 -33.33
CA GLN A 142 -23.69 0.29 -33.39
C GLN A 142 -25.03 -0.43 -33.48
N GLU A 143 -25.14 -1.48 -34.30
CA GLU A 143 -26.36 -2.31 -34.36
C GLU A 143 -26.72 -2.95 -33.02
N ILE A 144 -25.72 -3.30 -32.21
CA ILE A 144 -25.92 -3.86 -30.86
C ILE A 144 -26.43 -2.78 -29.89
N LEU A 145 -25.87 -1.57 -29.95
CA LEU A 145 -26.28 -0.44 -29.10
C LEU A 145 -27.68 0.07 -29.47
N ASP A 146 -28.01 0.09 -30.76
CA ASP A 146 -29.31 0.51 -31.29
C ASP A 146 -30.41 -0.55 -31.11
N ARG A 147 -30.04 -1.75 -30.65
CA ARG A 147 -31.00 -2.82 -30.40
C ARG A 147 -31.96 -2.44 -29.27
N LYS A 148 -33.24 -2.31 -29.61
CA LYS A 148 -34.33 -2.04 -28.64
C LYS A 148 -34.26 -3.00 -27.44
N GLY A 149 -34.01 -2.45 -26.25
CA GLY A 149 -33.92 -3.20 -24.99
C GLY A 149 -32.54 -3.77 -24.66
N ALA A 150 -31.48 -3.35 -25.35
CA ALA A 150 -30.09 -3.63 -24.96
C ALA A 150 -29.78 -3.02 -23.59
N GLU A 151 -30.25 -1.80 -23.34
CA GLU A 151 -30.17 -1.03 -22.10
C GLU A 151 -30.95 -1.62 -20.93
N LYS A 152 -31.90 -2.53 -21.23
CA LYS A 152 -32.75 -3.16 -20.22
C LYS A 152 -32.06 -4.33 -19.54
N SER A 153 -31.99 -4.24 -18.22
CA SER A 153 -31.39 -5.22 -17.33
C SER A 153 -32.35 -5.53 -16.18
N MET A 154 -31.99 -6.51 -15.34
CA MET A 154 -32.77 -6.80 -14.14
C MET A 154 -32.84 -5.60 -13.18
N LEU A 155 -31.78 -4.78 -13.12
CA LEU A 155 -31.68 -3.62 -12.22
C LEU A 155 -32.46 -2.41 -12.76
N THR A 156 -32.34 -2.10 -14.06
CA THR A 156 -33.10 -0.98 -14.65
C THR A 156 -34.59 -1.27 -14.69
N GLU A 157 -34.98 -2.51 -14.99
CA GLU A 157 -36.39 -2.90 -14.95
C GLU A 157 -36.94 -3.03 -13.53
N TYR A 158 -36.09 -3.21 -12.50
CA TYR A 158 -36.52 -3.11 -11.11
C TYR A 158 -36.96 -1.68 -10.77
N PHE A 159 -36.17 -0.70 -11.20
CA PHE A 159 -36.56 0.72 -11.08
C PHE A 159 -37.85 1.04 -11.84
N GLU A 160 -38.00 0.51 -13.05
CA GLU A 160 -39.22 0.70 -13.84
C GLU A 160 -40.44 0.01 -13.21
N ALA A 161 -40.25 -1.17 -12.60
CA ALA A 161 -41.29 -1.84 -11.83
C ALA A 161 -41.72 -1.03 -10.60
N ASN A 162 -40.78 -0.35 -9.92
CA ASN A 162 -41.09 0.53 -8.79
C ASN A 162 -41.87 1.78 -9.21
N LYS A 163 -41.67 2.29 -10.43
CA LYS A 163 -42.51 3.36 -10.99
C LYS A 163 -43.94 2.86 -11.25
N LYS A 164 -44.06 1.66 -11.85
CA LYS A 164 -45.33 1.11 -12.32
C LYS A 164 -46.21 0.49 -11.23
N TYR A 165 -45.62 -0.18 -10.24
CA TYR A 165 -46.33 -0.95 -9.23
C TYR A 165 -46.07 -0.37 -7.83
N LEU A 166 -47.11 0.14 -7.17
CA LEU A 166 -47.02 0.64 -5.79
C LEU A 166 -46.53 -0.43 -4.80
N GLU A 167 -46.93 -1.68 -5.00
CA GLU A 167 -46.49 -2.82 -4.19
C GLU A 167 -45.00 -3.16 -4.35
N ALA A 168 -44.41 -2.88 -5.52
CA ALA A 168 -42.98 -3.12 -5.76
C ALA A 168 -42.11 -2.23 -4.89
N ARG A 169 -42.60 -1.03 -4.54
CA ARG A 169 -41.87 -0.06 -3.70
C ARG A 169 -41.58 -0.54 -2.28
N ARG A 170 -42.25 -1.60 -1.82
CA ARG A 170 -42.03 -2.21 -0.50
C ARG A 170 -41.06 -3.40 -0.54
N ILE A 171 -40.49 -3.71 -1.71
CA ILE A 171 -39.70 -4.93 -1.93
C ILE A 171 -38.25 -4.53 -2.21
N LEU A 172 -37.32 -5.09 -1.43
CA LEU A 172 -35.88 -4.92 -1.62
C LEU A 172 -35.43 -5.64 -2.90
N TYR A 173 -34.35 -5.17 -3.52
CA TYR A 173 -33.89 -5.73 -4.78
C TYR A 173 -33.56 -7.23 -4.68
N HIS A 174 -32.93 -7.67 -3.59
CA HIS A 174 -32.62 -9.10 -3.37
C HIS A 174 -33.86 -9.98 -3.11
N ASP A 175 -34.95 -9.39 -2.61
CA ASP A 175 -36.22 -10.09 -2.40
C ASP A 175 -37.12 -10.07 -3.64
N PHE A 176 -36.78 -9.28 -4.66
CA PHE A 176 -37.63 -9.08 -5.83
C PHE A 176 -38.01 -10.38 -6.57
N PRO A 177 -37.10 -11.36 -6.77
CA PRO A 177 -37.43 -12.64 -7.41
C PRO A 177 -38.46 -13.49 -6.66
N LYS A 178 -38.69 -13.21 -5.37
CA LYS A 178 -39.72 -13.89 -4.59
C LYS A 178 -41.13 -13.55 -5.08
N TYR A 179 -41.33 -12.30 -5.50
CA TYR A 179 -42.64 -11.75 -5.89
C TYR A 179 -42.79 -11.54 -7.40
N PHE A 180 -41.68 -11.32 -8.10
CA PHE A 180 -41.64 -11.09 -9.54
C PHE A 180 -40.81 -12.17 -10.24
N THR A 181 -41.16 -12.45 -11.49
CA THR A 181 -40.44 -13.37 -12.38
C THR A 181 -39.85 -12.57 -13.52
N TRP A 182 -38.56 -12.78 -13.79
CA TRP A 182 -37.87 -12.13 -14.89
C TRP A 182 -38.33 -12.75 -16.23
N GLN A 183 -38.89 -11.92 -17.12
CA GLN A 183 -39.27 -12.33 -18.46
C GLN A 183 -38.26 -11.79 -19.48
N LYS A 184 -37.65 -12.70 -20.24
CA LYS A 184 -36.73 -12.37 -21.33
C LYS A 184 -37.30 -12.91 -22.65
N CYS A 185 -37.85 -12.03 -23.48
CA CYS A 185 -38.26 -12.38 -24.84
C CYS A 185 -37.52 -11.49 -25.86
N LYS A 186 -37.52 -11.89 -27.14
CA LYS A 186 -36.78 -11.18 -28.21
C LYS A 186 -37.19 -9.70 -28.35
N LYS A 187 -38.38 -9.31 -27.91
CA LYS A 187 -38.95 -7.95 -28.05
C LYS A 187 -39.02 -7.15 -26.75
N ALA A 188 -38.90 -7.80 -25.59
CA ALA A 188 -39.07 -7.15 -24.30
C ALA A 188 -38.36 -7.91 -23.17
N LYS A 189 -37.77 -7.14 -22.26
CA LYS A 189 -37.23 -7.59 -20.98
C LYS A 189 -37.98 -6.83 -19.88
N PHE A 190 -38.59 -7.53 -18.94
CA PHE A 190 -39.33 -6.90 -17.84
C PHE A 190 -39.58 -7.86 -16.68
N TRP A 191 -39.91 -7.30 -15.53
CA TRP A 191 -40.39 -8.06 -14.38
C TRP A 191 -41.91 -8.24 -14.43
N GLN A 192 -42.38 -9.49 -14.31
CA GLN A 192 -43.79 -9.83 -14.25
C GLN A 192 -44.17 -10.33 -12.87
N LYS A 193 -45.29 -9.88 -12.31
CA LYS A 193 -45.80 -10.39 -11.02
C LYS A 193 -46.00 -11.91 -11.09
N ARG A 194 -45.48 -12.62 -10.08
CA ARG A 194 -45.52 -14.08 -10.01
C ARG A 194 -46.96 -14.54 -9.79
N LYS A 195 -47.40 -15.55 -10.58
CA LYS A 195 -48.76 -16.12 -10.51
C LYS A 195 -48.87 -17.37 -9.62
N ARG A 196 -47.75 -18.04 -9.31
CA ARG A 196 -47.71 -19.27 -8.49
C ARG A 196 -47.06 -18.98 -7.14
N GLU A 197 -47.84 -18.91 -6.08
CA GLU A 197 -47.37 -18.56 -4.72
C GLU A 197 -46.50 -19.66 -4.07
N GLY A 198 -46.62 -20.92 -4.52
CA GLY A 198 -45.88 -22.06 -3.94
C GLY A 198 -44.39 -22.16 -4.31
N VAL A 199 -43.92 -21.45 -5.35
CA VAL A 199 -42.52 -21.52 -5.81
C VAL A 199 -41.81 -20.21 -5.48
N LYS A 200 -41.04 -20.22 -4.38
CA LYS A 200 -40.21 -19.08 -3.96
C LYS A 200 -38.84 -19.15 -4.63
N GLN A 201 -38.34 -18.01 -5.10
CA GLN A 201 -36.99 -17.85 -5.63
C GLN A 201 -36.28 -16.76 -4.82
N ILE A 202 -35.03 -16.98 -4.45
CA ILE A 202 -34.23 -16.03 -3.67
C ILE A 202 -33.33 -15.26 -4.63
N GLY A 203 -33.31 -13.93 -4.55
CA GLY A 203 -32.35 -13.12 -5.28
C GLY A 203 -31.02 -13.04 -4.52
N ARG A 204 -29.91 -13.14 -5.26
CA ARG A 204 -28.56 -12.90 -4.75
C ARG A 204 -27.88 -11.83 -5.60
N ILE A 205 -27.71 -10.64 -5.02
CA ILE A 205 -26.93 -9.57 -5.66
C ILE A 205 -25.47 -10.02 -5.76
N ILE A 206 -24.85 -9.80 -6.92
CA ILE A 206 -23.43 -10.08 -7.15
C ILE A 206 -22.58 -9.43 -6.06
N SER A 207 -21.56 -10.14 -5.58
CA SER A 207 -20.60 -9.60 -4.62
C SER A 207 -19.82 -8.44 -5.22
N ALA A 208 -19.65 -7.39 -4.43
CA ALA A 208 -18.71 -6.31 -4.70
C ALA A 208 -17.78 -6.18 -3.50
N HIS A 209 -16.48 -6.02 -3.77
CA HIS A 209 -15.45 -5.78 -2.76
C HIS A 209 -15.43 -4.29 -2.35
N PRO A 210 -15.14 -3.93 -1.09
CA PRO A 210 -15.04 -2.52 -0.65
C PRO A 210 -14.16 -1.65 -1.55
N ALA A 211 -13.02 -2.18 -2.01
CA ALA A 211 -12.11 -1.52 -2.96
C ALA A 211 -12.74 -1.18 -4.34
N GLU A 212 -13.88 -1.78 -4.72
CA GLU A 212 -14.63 -1.41 -5.94
C GLU A 212 -15.44 -0.09 -5.78
N GLY A 213 -15.29 0.59 -4.64
CA GLY A 213 -15.80 1.94 -4.40
C GLY A 213 -17.29 2.06 -4.64
N GLY A 214 -17.71 2.91 -5.59
CA GLY A 214 -19.12 3.22 -5.86
C GLY A 214 -20.01 1.98 -6.06
N ARG A 215 -19.47 0.88 -6.63
CA ARG A 215 -20.22 -0.36 -6.85
C ARG A 215 -20.52 -1.10 -5.54
N TYR A 216 -19.61 -1.06 -4.58
CA TYR A 216 -19.82 -1.60 -3.25
C TYR A 216 -20.93 -0.85 -2.52
N PHE A 217 -20.86 0.49 -2.50
CA PHE A 217 -21.86 1.32 -1.85
C PHE A 217 -23.24 1.19 -2.50
N LEU A 218 -23.30 1.07 -3.83
CA LEU A 218 -24.54 0.76 -4.55
C LEU A 218 -25.13 -0.59 -4.09
N ARG A 219 -24.31 -1.61 -3.89
CA ARG A 219 -24.76 -2.91 -3.36
C ARG A 219 -25.33 -2.77 -1.96
N VAL A 220 -24.68 -1.99 -1.08
CA VAL A 220 -25.18 -1.73 0.27
C VAL A 220 -26.56 -1.09 0.20
N LEU A 221 -26.73 -0.04 -0.60
CA LEU A 221 -28.02 0.63 -0.78
C LEU A 221 -29.09 -0.32 -1.33
N LEU A 222 -28.80 -1.10 -2.37
CA LEU A 222 -29.76 -2.05 -2.95
C LEU A 222 -30.18 -3.19 -2.01
N ASN A 223 -29.41 -3.45 -0.94
CA ASN A 223 -29.81 -4.39 0.10
C ASN A 223 -30.74 -3.80 1.15
N HIS A 224 -30.79 -2.48 1.32
CA HIS A 224 -31.48 -1.83 2.44
C HIS A 224 -32.53 -0.80 2.02
N VAL A 225 -32.46 -0.25 0.81
CA VAL A 225 -33.39 0.74 0.29
C VAL A 225 -34.41 0.07 -0.63
N ALA A 226 -35.69 0.12 -0.24
CA ALA A 226 -36.79 -0.40 -1.03
C ALA A 226 -37.41 0.71 -1.90
N GLY A 227 -37.90 0.30 -3.07
CA GLY A 227 -38.64 1.18 -3.98
C GLY A 227 -37.90 2.28 -4.75
N PRO A 228 -36.57 2.25 -4.95
CA PRO A 228 -35.92 3.26 -5.77
C PRO A 228 -36.44 3.20 -7.21
N THR A 229 -36.69 4.36 -7.80
CA THR A 229 -37.18 4.53 -9.17
C THR A 229 -36.08 4.91 -10.16
N SER A 230 -34.87 5.18 -9.68
CA SER A 230 -33.67 5.44 -10.48
C SER A 230 -32.40 5.29 -9.61
N TYR A 231 -31.22 5.42 -10.25
CA TYR A 231 -29.95 5.56 -9.51
C TYR A 231 -29.86 6.86 -8.71
N GLU A 232 -30.52 7.93 -9.17
CA GLU A 232 -30.58 9.20 -8.45
C GLU A 232 -31.42 9.06 -7.19
N ASP A 233 -32.54 8.34 -7.27
CA ASP A 233 -33.42 8.07 -6.13
C ASP A 233 -32.69 7.28 -5.02
N LEU A 234 -31.78 6.38 -5.40
CA LEU A 234 -30.88 5.71 -4.44
C LEU A 234 -29.91 6.66 -3.74
N ARG A 235 -29.56 7.79 -4.38
CA ARG A 235 -28.74 8.85 -3.80
C ARG A 235 -29.56 9.93 -3.11
N THR A 236 -30.89 9.87 -3.17
CA THR A 236 -31.74 10.81 -2.45
C THR A 236 -31.87 10.38 -0.99
N VAL A 237 -31.48 11.25 -0.07
CA VAL A 237 -31.67 11.06 1.39
C VAL A 237 -32.34 12.31 1.93
N ASP A 238 -33.45 12.15 2.65
CA ASP A 238 -34.23 13.25 3.23
C ASP A 238 -34.66 14.35 2.23
N GLY A 239 -34.84 13.98 0.95
CA GLY A 239 -35.25 14.90 -0.12
C GLY A 239 -34.10 15.58 -0.87
N GLU A 240 -32.85 15.38 -0.43
CA GLU A 240 -31.66 15.90 -1.10
C GLU A 240 -30.93 14.81 -1.89
N ILE A 241 -30.57 15.11 -3.14
CA ILE A 241 -29.74 14.23 -3.97
C ILE A 241 -28.28 14.47 -3.59
N VAL A 242 -27.64 13.45 -3.01
CA VAL A 242 -26.22 13.54 -2.65
C VAL A 242 -25.30 13.17 -3.81
N SER A 243 -24.02 13.56 -3.70
CA SER A 243 -23.04 13.43 -4.77
C SER A 243 -22.73 11.96 -5.12
N SER A 244 -22.66 11.08 -4.12
CA SER A 244 -22.18 9.71 -4.25
C SER A 244 -23.06 8.67 -3.55
N PHE A 245 -23.01 7.41 -4.01
CA PHE A 245 -23.67 6.29 -3.32
C PHE A 245 -23.12 6.05 -1.91
N ARG A 246 -21.87 6.45 -1.69
CA ARG A 246 -21.22 6.33 -0.39
C ARG A 246 -21.84 7.29 0.63
N GLU A 247 -21.89 8.57 0.28
CA GLU A 247 -22.51 9.61 1.11
C GLU A 247 -23.97 9.26 1.41
N ALA A 248 -24.69 8.69 0.45
CA ALA A 248 -26.07 8.24 0.64
C ALA A 248 -26.17 7.09 1.66
N ALA A 249 -25.22 6.16 1.64
CA ALA A 249 -25.18 5.05 2.59
C ALA A 249 -24.78 5.51 4.01
N GLU A 250 -23.83 6.46 4.11
CA GLU A 250 -23.40 7.10 5.36
C GLU A 250 -24.55 7.91 6.00
N ARG A 251 -25.22 8.80 5.26
CA ARG A 251 -26.37 9.57 5.78
C ARG A 251 -27.53 8.69 6.23
N ARG A 252 -27.69 7.51 5.62
CA ARG A 252 -28.70 6.51 6.00
C ARG A 252 -28.27 5.63 7.19
N GLY A 253 -27.07 5.83 7.74
CA GLY A 253 -26.53 5.02 8.84
C GLY A 253 -26.27 3.57 8.48
N LEU A 254 -26.11 3.25 7.19
CA LEU A 254 -25.84 1.89 6.71
C LEU A 254 -24.35 1.52 6.79
N ILE A 255 -23.50 2.53 6.96
CA ILE A 255 -22.05 2.42 7.09
C ILE A 255 -21.65 3.42 8.17
N GLU A 256 -20.81 2.99 9.11
CA GLU A 256 -20.27 3.88 10.13
C GLU A 256 -19.34 4.90 9.47
N ALA A 257 -19.50 6.19 9.82
CA ALA A 257 -18.47 7.17 9.52
C ALA A 257 -17.25 6.79 10.37
N ASP A 258 -16.20 6.30 9.74
CA ASP A 258 -14.95 5.92 10.40
C ASP A 258 -14.21 7.16 10.93
N ASN A 259 -14.75 7.76 12.00
CA ASN A 259 -14.03 8.73 12.83
C ASN A 259 -12.95 8.05 13.67
N THR A 260 -12.92 6.71 13.73
CA THR A 260 -11.95 5.92 14.50
C THR A 260 -10.50 6.24 14.13
N LEU A 261 -10.22 6.53 12.86
CA LEU A 261 -8.89 6.92 12.38
C LEU A 261 -8.52 8.36 12.77
N ASP A 262 -9.51 9.24 12.77
CA ASP A 262 -9.40 10.63 13.22
C ASP A 262 -9.19 10.69 14.75
N ASP A 263 -9.98 9.94 15.51
CA ASP A 263 -9.86 9.80 16.96
C ASP A 263 -8.50 9.20 17.33
N CYS A 264 -8.02 8.19 16.58
CA CYS A 264 -6.71 7.57 16.79
C CYS A 264 -5.56 8.58 16.60
N LEU A 265 -5.63 9.41 15.55
CA LEU A 265 -4.63 10.46 15.31
C LEU A 265 -4.74 11.56 16.36
N THR A 266 -5.95 12.00 16.69
CA THR A 266 -6.22 13.01 17.73
C THR A 266 -5.71 12.57 19.10
N GLU A 267 -5.89 11.29 19.46
CA GLU A 267 -5.33 10.72 20.69
C GLU A 267 -3.80 10.71 20.64
N ALA A 268 -3.21 10.25 19.53
CA ALA A 268 -1.76 10.19 19.34
C ALA A 268 -1.09 11.56 19.42
N GLU A 269 -1.74 12.63 18.95
CA GLU A 269 -1.24 14.01 19.07
C GLU A 269 -0.94 14.43 20.50
N THR A 270 -1.61 13.84 21.50
CA THR A 270 -1.43 14.21 22.90
C THR A 270 -0.13 13.69 23.52
N PHE A 271 0.50 12.66 22.94
CA PHE A 271 1.66 11.99 23.54
C PHE A 271 2.77 11.56 22.56
N GLN A 272 2.54 11.57 21.25
CA GLN A 272 3.53 11.17 20.25
C GLN A 272 4.33 12.36 19.71
N MET A 273 5.61 12.11 19.41
CA MET A 273 6.43 13.07 18.68
C MET A 273 6.00 13.17 17.21
N PRO A 274 6.17 14.33 16.53
CA PRO A 274 5.72 14.53 15.15
C PRO A 274 6.19 13.46 14.15
N SER A 275 7.43 12.98 14.28
CA SER A 275 7.97 11.90 13.43
C SER A 275 7.24 10.56 13.61
N ALA A 276 6.83 10.24 14.84
CA ALA A 276 6.03 9.05 15.15
C ALA A 276 4.58 9.23 14.65
N LEU A 277 4.04 10.44 14.75
CA LEU A 277 2.72 10.78 14.21
C LEU A 277 2.69 10.64 12.67
N ARG A 278 3.72 11.13 11.96
CA ARG A 278 3.88 10.92 10.51
C ARG A 278 3.94 9.43 10.14
N ARG A 279 4.59 8.60 10.97
CA ARG A 279 4.63 7.14 10.77
C ARG A 279 3.29 6.48 11.00
N LEU A 280 2.55 6.89 12.03
CA LEU A 280 1.19 6.42 12.28
C LEU A 280 0.27 6.78 11.09
N PHE A 281 0.34 8.03 10.62
CA PHE A 281 -0.40 8.48 9.44
C PHE A 281 -0.07 7.63 8.20
N ALA A 282 1.21 7.41 7.90
CA ALA A 282 1.62 6.54 6.79
C ALA A 282 1.10 5.10 6.95
N THR A 283 1.07 4.57 8.18
CA THR A 283 0.54 3.23 8.47
C THR A 283 -0.96 3.16 8.20
N ILE A 284 -1.71 4.21 8.60
CA ILE A 284 -3.15 4.34 8.33
C ILE A 284 -3.43 4.36 6.82
N LEU A 285 -2.62 5.09 6.04
CA LEU A 285 -2.75 5.12 4.58
C LEU A 285 -2.57 3.75 3.92
N VAL A 286 -1.64 2.93 4.44
CA VAL A 286 -1.34 1.62 3.84
C VAL A 286 -2.33 0.55 4.30
N HIS A 287 -2.74 0.56 5.56
CA HIS A 287 -3.40 -0.59 6.19
C HIS A 287 -4.87 -0.39 6.56
N CYS A 288 -5.33 0.86 6.70
CA CYS A 288 -6.65 1.13 7.25
C CYS A 288 -7.69 1.55 6.20
N GLU A 289 -7.36 1.48 4.90
CA GLU A 289 -8.25 1.87 3.79
C GLU A 289 -8.99 3.19 4.04
N ALA A 290 -8.25 4.19 4.52
CA ALA A 290 -8.81 5.45 5.00
C ALA A 290 -9.68 6.12 3.95
N SER A 291 -10.89 6.43 4.37
CA SER A 291 -11.99 6.73 3.47
C SER A 291 -12.01 8.22 3.07
N ASN A 292 -11.43 9.11 3.89
CA ASN A 292 -11.18 10.53 3.61
C ASN A 292 -9.75 10.94 3.98
N VAL A 293 -8.77 10.47 3.18
CA VAL A 293 -7.34 10.77 3.38
C VAL A 293 -7.05 12.27 3.42
N ARG A 294 -7.70 13.05 2.53
CA ARG A 294 -7.46 14.49 2.43
C ARG A 294 -7.91 15.23 3.70
N GLY A 295 -9.09 14.88 4.22
CA GLY A 295 -9.59 15.44 5.48
C GLY A 295 -8.67 15.12 6.67
N LEU A 296 -8.20 13.88 6.78
CA LEU A 296 -7.25 13.48 7.83
C LEU A 296 -5.93 14.28 7.71
N TRP A 297 -5.42 14.44 6.50
CA TRP A 297 -4.22 15.26 6.25
C TRP A 297 -4.43 16.71 6.69
N ASP A 298 -5.49 17.37 6.19
CA ASP A 298 -5.71 18.80 6.44
C ASP A 298 -5.91 19.10 7.94
N LYS A 299 -6.50 18.15 8.70
CA LYS A 299 -6.69 18.27 10.14
C LYS A 299 -5.41 18.05 10.96
N HIS A 300 -4.64 17.01 10.65
CA HIS A 300 -3.49 16.59 11.48
C HIS A 300 -2.13 17.13 11.00
N ARG A 301 -2.06 17.84 9.87
CA ARG A 301 -0.79 18.34 9.30
C ARG A 301 -0.01 19.24 10.25
N GLU A 302 -0.69 20.05 11.06
CA GLU A 302 -0.03 21.00 11.96
C GLU A 302 0.75 20.26 13.04
N ALA A 303 0.11 19.30 13.72
CA ALA A 303 0.76 18.43 14.70
C ALA A 303 1.88 17.59 14.08
N MET A 304 1.66 17.05 12.87
CA MET A 304 2.69 16.33 12.12
C MET A 304 3.88 17.19 11.69
N SER A 305 3.78 18.52 11.77
CA SER A 305 4.79 19.46 11.29
C SER A 305 5.55 20.21 12.39
N GLU A 306 5.19 20.00 13.65
CA GLU A 306 5.66 20.81 14.78
C GLU A 306 7.19 20.85 14.91
N ASP A 307 7.88 19.75 14.60
CA ASP A 307 9.34 19.65 14.63
C ASP A 307 10.03 20.51 13.56
N TYR A 308 9.40 20.67 12.40
CA TYR A 308 9.89 21.51 11.30
C TYR A 308 9.49 22.98 11.45
N CYS A 309 8.36 23.27 12.09
CA CYS A 309 7.94 24.65 12.39
C CYS A 309 8.94 25.38 13.30
N ARG A 310 9.63 24.65 14.17
CA ARG A 310 10.66 25.21 15.07
C ARG A 310 11.89 25.74 14.32
N THR A 311 12.05 25.42 13.04
CA THR A 311 13.24 25.74 12.24
C THR A 311 13.12 27.03 11.41
N LYS A 312 12.16 27.93 11.71
CA LYS A 312 11.89 29.19 10.96
C LYS A 312 11.68 29.01 9.44
N LEU A 313 11.16 27.87 9.02
CA LEU A 313 10.86 27.57 7.62
C LEU A 313 9.58 28.27 7.14
N SER A 314 9.47 28.51 5.83
CA SER A 314 8.20 28.93 5.23
C SER A 314 7.15 27.83 5.38
N MET A 315 5.86 28.18 5.44
CA MET A 315 4.80 27.16 5.60
C MET A 315 4.82 26.11 4.49
N GLN A 316 5.16 26.52 3.27
CA GLN A 316 5.24 25.63 2.12
C GLN A 316 6.42 24.66 2.22
N ALA A 317 7.55 25.14 2.74
CA ALA A 317 8.71 24.32 3.03
C ALA A 317 8.46 23.27 4.10
N VAL A 318 7.84 23.67 5.21
CA VAL A 318 7.44 22.76 6.28
C VAL A 318 6.54 21.66 5.74
N GLN A 319 5.55 22.03 4.92
CA GLN A 319 4.66 21.07 4.28
C GLN A 319 5.42 20.07 3.41
N ASN A 320 6.33 20.54 2.56
CA ASN A 320 7.15 19.68 1.71
C ASN A 320 8.01 18.71 2.53
N MET A 321 8.60 19.15 3.64
CA MET A 321 9.40 18.29 4.52
C MET A 321 8.58 17.16 5.15
N VAL A 322 7.36 17.48 5.63
CA VAL A 322 6.41 16.48 6.14
C VAL A 322 6.04 15.47 5.06
N LEU A 323 5.72 15.94 3.85
CA LEU A 323 5.32 15.09 2.75
C LEU A 323 6.46 14.21 2.22
N ILE A 324 7.70 14.71 2.20
CA ILE A 324 8.88 13.91 1.86
C ILE A 324 9.12 12.80 2.90
N ASP A 325 8.95 13.10 4.20
CA ASP A 325 9.04 12.09 5.25
C ASP A 325 7.98 10.99 5.08
N ILE A 326 6.73 11.38 4.85
CA ILE A 326 5.64 10.44 4.59
C ILE A 326 5.92 9.63 3.33
N ARG A 327 6.41 10.24 2.25
CA ARG A 327 6.80 9.56 1.01
C ARG A 327 7.84 8.47 1.28
N ASN A 328 8.90 8.79 2.02
CA ASN A 328 9.95 7.82 2.36
C ASN A 328 9.40 6.64 3.18
N MET A 329 8.48 6.91 4.12
CA MET A 329 7.81 5.86 4.90
C MET A 329 6.92 4.98 4.01
N LEU A 330 6.13 5.57 3.11
CA LEU A 330 5.29 4.82 2.16
C LEU A 330 6.13 3.95 1.22
N GLN A 331 7.24 4.49 0.69
CA GLN A 331 8.17 3.74 -0.15
C GLN A 331 8.75 2.52 0.59
N SER A 332 9.06 2.65 1.89
CA SER A 332 9.52 1.52 2.70
C SER A 332 8.47 0.41 2.85
N MET A 333 7.18 0.75 2.68
CA MET A 333 6.05 -0.19 2.68
C MET A 333 5.61 -0.59 1.26
N GLY A 334 6.39 -0.25 0.23
CA GLY A 334 6.10 -0.60 -1.18
C GLY A 334 4.94 0.19 -1.79
N LYS A 335 4.61 1.37 -1.26
CA LYS A 335 3.56 2.26 -1.77
C LYS A 335 4.14 3.58 -2.28
N ASP A 336 3.48 4.16 -3.28
CA ASP A 336 3.83 5.47 -3.81
C ASP A 336 2.93 6.54 -3.18
N ILE A 337 3.49 7.68 -2.76
CA ILE A 337 2.67 8.77 -2.21
C ILE A 337 1.63 9.30 -3.21
N ARG A 338 1.90 9.19 -4.51
CA ARG A 338 1.00 9.58 -5.60
C ARG A 338 -0.26 8.72 -5.69
N SER A 339 -0.30 7.55 -5.04
CA SER A 339 -1.53 6.74 -4.97
C SER A 339 -2.56 7.30 -3.98
N TYR A 340 -2.22 8.36 -3.25
CA TYR A 340 -3.07 8.97 -2.24
C TYR A 340 -3.38 10.44 -2.59
N PRO A 341 -4.57 10.97 -2.23
CA PRO A 341 -4.98 12.34 -2.54
C PRO A 341 -4.32 13.36 -1.60
N LEU A 342 -2.98 13.41 -1.58
CA LEU A 342 -2.15 14.34 -0.80
C LEU A 342 -1.64 15.50 -1.69
N PRO A 343 -1.20 16.64 -1.11
CA PRO A 343 -0.59 17.72 -1.89
C PRO A 343 0.64 17.26 -2.68
N GLU A 344 0.90 17.94 -3.80
CA GLU A 344 2.13 17.72 -4.57
C GLU A 344 3.36 18.18 -3.78
N ILE A 345 4.49 17.51 -4.04
CA ILE A 345 5.78 17.78 -3.41
C ILE A 345 6.67 18.43 -4.46
N ASP A 346 7.26 19.58 -4.16
CA ASP A 346 8.34 20.14 -4.97
C ASP A 346 9.53 19.15 -5.01
N GLU A 347 10.03 18.80 -6.19
CA GLU A 347 10.99 17.69 -6.40
C GLU A 347 12.39 17.85 -5.74
N VAL A 348 12.58 18.89 -4.92
CA VAL A 348 13.83 19.14 -4.20
C VAL A 348 14.04 18.06 -3.14
N SER A 349 15.23 17.46 -3.13
CA SER A 349 15.56 16.42 -2.14
C SER A 349 15.75 17.03 -0.76
N ARG A 350 15.29 16.32 0.27
CA ARG A 350 15.35 16.76 1.68
C ARG A 350 16.71 17.32 2.07
N GLU A 351 17.78 16.64 1.68
CA GLU A 351 19.16 17.03 2.01
C GLU A 351 19.59 18.35 1.38
N ILE A 352 19.16 18.63 0.15
CA ILE A 352 19.40 19.92 -0.52
C ILE A 352 18.64 21.01 0.22
N TYR A 353 17.37 20.73 0.53
CA TYR A 353 16.52 21.66 1.24
C TYR A 353 17.12 22.02 2.61
N GLU A 354 17.49 21.02 3.42
CA GLU A 354 18.11 21.20 4.74
C GLU A 354 19.38 22.08 4.72
N GLU A 355 20.18 22.03 3.65
CA GLU A 355 21.37 22.90 3.52
C GLU A 355 21.03 24.30 2.99
N SER A 356 20.05 24.41 2.08
CA SER A 356 19.67 25.68 1.45
C SER A 356 19.01 26.67 2.42
N ILE A 357 18.44 26.17 3.52
CA ILE A 357 17.70 26.97 4.51
C ILE A 357 18.56 27.47 5.68
N ILE A 358 19.85 27.14 5.70
CA ILE A 358 20.72 27.54 6.79
C ILE A 358 20.89 29.05 6.74
N GLU A 359 20.18 29.79 7.60
CA GLU A 359 20.31 31.24 7.73
C GLU A 359 21.75 31.61 8.10
N VAL A 360 22.38 32.43 7.26
CA VAL A 360 23.68 33.02 7.57
C VAL A 360 23.45 34.19 8.52
N ASP A 361 24.03 34.10 9.72
CA ASP A 361 24.04 35.22 10.66
C ASP A 361 24.74 36.43 10.00
N PRO A 362 24.13 37.63 9.97
CA PRO A 362 24.76 38.84 9.46
C PRO A 362 26.14 39.13 10.10
N ASP A 363 26.33 38.75 11.36
CA ASP A 363 27.62 38.91 12.05
C ASP A 363 28.70 38.00 11.43
N HIS A 364 28.32 36.89 10.80
CA HIS A 364 29.26 35.99 10.15
C HIS A 364 29.81 36.50 8.82
N GLU A 365 29.14 37.42 8.12
CA GLU A 365 29.70 38.06 6.92
C GLU A 365 30.91 38.94 7.28
N THR A 366 30.93 39.49 8.49
CA THR A 366 32.06 40.31 8.97
C THR A 366 33.29 39.50 9.36
N LEU A 367 33.17 38.17 9.53
CA LEU A 367 34.29 37.30 9.91
C LEU A 367 35.43 37.37 8.90
N ALA A 368 35.11 37.43 7.61
CA ALA A 368 36.10 37.51 6.53
C ALA A 368 37.00 38.77 6.64
N ALA A 369 36.50 39.85 7.23
CA ALA A 369 37.26 41.09 7.46
C ALA A 369 38.21 41.00 8.66
N SER A 370 38.01 40.03 9.55
CA SER A 370 38.80 39.83 10.78
C SER A 370 39.82 38.69 10.69
N LEU A 371 39.95 38.06 9.52
CA LEU A 371 40.96 37.04 9.26
C LEU A 371 42.37 37.65 9.33
N ASN A 372 43.32 36.92 9.91
CA ASN A 372 44.72 37.31 9.84
C ASN A 372 45.29 37.11 8.42
N THR A 373 46.50 37.59 8.15
CA THR A 373 47.10 37.57 6.80
C THR A 373 47.20 36.17 6.19
N GLU A 374 47.57 35.15 6.98
CA GLU A 374 47.70 33.77 6.49
C GLU A 374 46.33 33.13 6.23
N GLN A 375 45.38 33.32 7.15
CA GLN A 375 44.00 32.88 7.00
C GLN A 375 43.34 33.55 5.79
N ARG A 376 43.61 34.84 5.58
CA ARG A 376 43.10 35.61 4.44
C ARG A 376 43.64 35.07 3.13
N SER A 377 44.95 34.77 3.06
CA SER A 377 45.55 34.15 1.88
C SER A 377 44.88 32.82 1.54
N ALA A 378 44.68 31.94 2.54
CA ALA A 378 44.00 30.66 2.34
C ALA A 378 42.52 30.84 1.96
N TYR A 379 41.84 31.81 2.59
CA TYR A 379 40.45 32.13 2.32
C TYR A 379 40.24 32.58 0.86
N ASP A 380 41.05 33.53 0.39
CA ASP A 380 40.93 34.09 -0.96
C ASP A 380 41.25 33.02 -2.02
N GLU A 381 42.24 32.15 -1.79
CA GLU A 381 42.59 31.06 -2.70
C GLU A 381 41.48 29.99 -2.79
N ILE A 382 40.91 29.59 -1.65
CA ILE A 382 39.82 28.61 -1.62
C ILE A 382 38.56 29.20 -2.26
N LEU A 383 38.23 30.46 -1.95
CA LEU A 383 37.04 31.11 -2.49
C LEU A 383 37.15 31.28 -4.00
N ALA A 384 38.32 31.64 -4.53
CA ALA A 384 38.55 31.69 -5.98
C ALA A 384 38.32 30.34 -6.66
N ALA A 385 38.70 29.22 -6.02
CA ALA A 385 38.42 27.87 -6.54
C ALA A 385 36.92 27.52 -6.51
N VAL A 386 36.17 28.03 -5.53
CA VAL A 386 34.71 27.90 -5.48
C VAL A 386 34.05 28.72 -6.58
N ASP A 387 34.43 29.99 -6.73
CA ASP A 387 33.81 30.93 -7.69
C ASP A 387 34.10 30.57 -9.15
N SER A 388 35.30 30.07 -9.43
CA SER A 388 35.69 29.61 -10.78
C SER A 388 35.02 28.29 -11.18
N GLY A 389 34.49 27.52 -10.24
CA GLY A 389 33.95 26.18 -10.49
C GLY A 389 34.99 25.15 -10.95
N GLU A 390 36.28 25.49 -10.93
CA GLU A 390 37.36 24.57 -11.28
C GLU A 390 37.56 23.45 -10.24
N GLY A 391 36.99 23.64 -9.05
CA GLY A 391 37.15 22.76 -7.90
C GLY A 391 38.57 22.78 -7.33
N GLY A 392 38.84 21.91 -6.37
CA GLY A 392 40.17 21.83 -5.76
C GLY A 392 40.16 21.05 -4.46
N VAL A 393 41.30 20.45 -4.11
CA VAL A 393 41.47 19.78 -2.82
C VAL A 393 42.50 20.55 -2.02
N PHE A 394 42.05 21.13 -0.92
CA PHE A 394 42.86 21.94 -0.01
C PHE A 394 43.03 21.22 1.33
N PHE A 395 44.20 21.36 1.96
CA PHE A 395 44.43 20.89 3.32
C PHE A 395 44.93 22.06 4.18
N ILE A 396 44.16 22.44 5.19
CA ILE A 396 44.54 23.48 6.14
C ILE A 396 45.23 22.82 7.34
N ASP A 397 46.56 22.89 7.34
CA ASP A 397 47.37 22.52 8.51
C ASP A 397 47.54 23.71 9.46
N GLY A 398 47.51 23.43 10.75
CA GLY A 398 47.85 24.41 11.78
C GLY A 398 47.79 23.77 13.17
N PRO A 399 48.61 24.20 14.13
CA PRO A 399 48.48 23.77 15.51
C PRO A 399 47.10 24.08 16.13
N ARG A 400 46.80 23.46 17.26
CA ARG A 400 45.61 23.82 18.07
C ARG A 400 45.63 25.32 18.42
N GLY A 401 44.49 25.99 18.28
CA GLY A 401 44.32 27.40 18.65
C GLY A 401 44.68 28.43 17.57
N THR A 402 45.12 28.00 16.39
CA THR A 402 45.45 28.90 15.25
C THR A 402 44.24 29.44 14.48
N GLY A 403 43.02 29.16 14.93
CA GLY A 403 41.80 29.67 14.31
C GLY A 403 41.37 28.95 13.02
N LYS A 404 41.79 27.69 12.78
CA LYS A 404 41.31 26.89 11.63
C LYS A 404 39.79 26.86 11.51
N THR A 405 39.09 26.56 12.61
CA THR A 405 37.62 26.55 12.63
C THR A 405 37.01 27.93 12.38
N PHE A 406 37.73 29.01 12.74
CA PHE A 406 37.30 30.39 12.44
C PHE A 406 37.35 30.65 10.92
N LEU A 407 38.41 30.21 10.25
CA LEU A 407 38.52 30.24 8.79
C LEU A 407 37.38 29.43 8.12
N TYR A 408 37.08 28.22 8.60
CA TYR A 408 35.98 27.41 8.05
C TYR A 408 34.62 28.11 8.20
N LYS A 409 34.37 28.76 9.35
CA LYS A 409 33.15 29.53 9.56
C LYS A 409 33.01 30.69 8.57
N ALA A 410 34.10 31.42 8.33
CA ALA A 410 34.11 32.50 7.34
C ALA A 410 33.80 31.97 5.93
N LEU A 411 34.45 30.88 5.50
CA LEU A 411 34.19 30.25 4.19
C LEU A 411 32.73 29.78 4.05
N LEU A 412 32.21 29.08 5.07
CA LEU A 412 30.82 28.60 5.06
C LEU A 412 29.81 29.74 5.00
N ALA A 413 30.04 30.82 5.76
CA ALA A 413 29.17 31.99 5.79
C ALA A 413 29.14 32.68 4.43
N THR A 414 30.31 32.93 3.82
CA THR A 414 30.39 33.59 2.52
C THR A 414 29.73 32.77 1.40
N VAL A 415 30.05 31.48 1.28
CA VAL A 415 29.48 30.64 0.21
C VAL A 415 27.96 30.52 0.35
N ARG A 416 27.45 30.36 1.58
CA ARG A 416 26.00 30.33 1.83
C ARG A 416 25.33 31.68 1.60
N GLY A 417 25.99 32.79 1.93
CA GLY A 417 25.51 34.15 1.66
C GLY A 417 25.36 34.45 0.17
N MET A 418 26.18 33.82 -0.67
CA MET A 418 26.04 33.86 -2.13
C MET A 418 24.88 33.00 -2.67
N GLY A 419 24.16 32.27 -1.80
CA GLY A 419 23.10 31.34 -2.18
C GLY A 419 23.58 29.96 -2.63
N ASN A 420 24.87 29.67 -2.52
CA ASN A 420 25.46 28.38 -2.88
C ASN A 420 25.40 27.39 -1.71
N ILE A 421 25.38 26.08 -2.02
CA ILE A 421 25.36 25.04 -1.00
C ILE A 421 26.78 24.75 -0.50
N ALA A 422 27.00 24.94 0.81
CA ALA A 422 28.24 24.60 1.49
C ALA A 422 28.01 23.56 2.59
N VAL A 423 28.65 22.40 2.46
CA VAL A 423 28.48 21.25 3.34
C VAL A 423 29.56 21.25 4.43
N ALA A 424 29.14 21.42 5.68
CA ALA A 424 30.02 21.38 6.84
C ALA A 424 30.06 19.98 7.47
N THR A 425 31.24 19.37 7.53
CA THR A 425 31.46 18.08 8.19
C THR A 425 32.66 18.08 9.11
N ALA A 426 32.64 17.20 10.11
CA ALA A 426 33.81 16.91 10.94
C ALA A 426 33.88 15.42 11.31
N THR A 427 35.05 14.96 11.76
CA THR A 427 35.22 13.57 12.21
C THR A 427 34.45 13.27 13.50
N SER A 428 34.35 14.24 14.44
CA SER A 428 33.64 14.09 15.71
C SER A 428 32.35 14.90 15.77
N GLY A 429 31.37 14.45 16.57
CA GLY A 429 30.10 15.17 16.75
C GLY A 429 30.27 16.52 17.44
N VAL A 430 31.21 16.63 18.36
CA VAL A 430 31.52 17.88 19.06
C VAL A 430 32.10 18.90 18.08
N ALA A 431 33.10 18.51 17.27
CA ALA A 431 33.65 19.40 16.25
C ALA A 431 32.60 19.82 15.22
N ALA A 432 31.73 18.89 14.80
CA ALA A 432 30.65 19.19 13.87
C ALA A 432 29.68 20.25 14.42
N SER A 433 29.30 20.16 15.70
CA SER A 433 28.38 21.12 16.34
C SER A 433 28.91 22.56 16.43
N ILE A 434 30.22 22.77 16.28
CA ILE A 434 30.83 24.11 16.30
C ILE A 434 30.57 24.87 15.00
N MET A 435 30.37 24.15 13.89
CA MET A 435 30.05 24.71 12.58
C MET A 435 28.53 24.75 12.38
N LEU A 436 28.02 25.86 11.84
CA LEU A 436 26.59 26.02 11.56
C LEU A 436 26.13 24.97 10.53
N GLY A 437 25.11 24.18 10.87
CA GLY A 437 24.65 23.05 10.04
C GLY A 437 25.61 21.85 9.98
N GLY A 438 26.64 21.82 10.83
CA GLY A 438 27.65 20.77 10.82
C GLY A 438 27.10 19.39 11.19
N ARG A 439 27.54 18.36 10.46
CA ARG A 439 27.26 16.95 10.77
C ARG A 439 28.56 16.14 10.82
N THR A 440 28.54 14.97 11.45
CA THR A 440 29.69 14.07 11.35
C THR A 440 29.84 13.56 9.92
N ALA A 441 31.08 13.41 9.44
CA ALA A 441 31.36 12.90 8.10
C ALA A 441 30.72 11.51 7.86
N HIS A 442 30.74 10.65 8.89
CA HIS A 442 30.05 9.35 8.85
C HIS A 442 28.55 9.48 8.59
N SER A 443 27.87 10.41 9.27
CA SER A 443 26.42 10.60 9.11
C SER A 443 26.07 11.26 7.77
N ARG A 444 26.85 12.27 7.37
CA ARG A 444 26.62 13.05 6.14
C ARG A 444 26.88 12.22 4.90
N PHE A 445 28.02 11.54 4.85
CA PHE A 445 28.44 10.77 3.68
C PHE A 445 28.09 9.29 3.78
N LYS A 446 27.36 8.85 4.81
CA LYS A 446 26.99 7.44 5.02
C LYS A 446 28.19 6.49 4.95
N ILE A 447 29.30 6.88 5.58
CA ILE A 447 30.53 6.07 5.61
C ILE A 447 30.27 4.84 6.50
N PRO A 448 30.51 3.60 6.01
CA PRO A 448 30.37 2.39 6.79
C PRO A 448 31.22 2.42 8.08
N LEU A 449 30.73 1.84 9.18
CA LEU A 449 31.51 1.75 10.42
C LEU A 449 32.65 0.73 10.34
N THR A 450 32.48 -0.31 9.53
CA THR A 450 33.51 -1.29 9.18
C THR A 450 34.06 -0.96 7.81
N ILE A 451 35.32 -0.50 7.78
CA ILE A 451 35.98 0.00 6.56
C ILE A 451 37.17 -0.89 6.23
N TYR A 452 37.24 -1.29 4.96
CA TYR A 452 38.27 -2.08 4.30
C TYR A 452 38.68 -1.34 3.01
N ASP A 453 39.85 -1.67 2.45
CA ASP A 453 40.34 -1.02 1.23
C ASP A 453 39.36 -1.30 0.06
N GLY A 454 39.10 -0.27 -0.76
CA GLY A 454 38.21 -0.36 -1.92
C GLY A 454 36.71 -0.25 -1.64
N LEU A 455 36.30 0.00 -0.40
CA LEU A 455 34.88 0.25 -0.08
C LEU A 455 34.40 1.61 -0.64
N SER A 456 33.08 1.72 -0.79
CA SER A 456 32.36 2.96 -1.09
C SER A 456 31.39 3.26 0.05
N CYS A 457 30.94 4.51 0.13
CA CYS A 457 29.85 4.94 1.00
C CYS A 457 28.53 4.23 0.64
N SER A 458 27.62 4.11 1.61
CA SER A 458 26.38 3.35 1.41
C SER A 458 25.24 4.12 0.72
N PHE A 459 25.47 5.35 0.28
CA PHE A 459 24.48 6.12 -0.48
C PHE A 459 24.50 5.74 -1.97
N THR A 460 23.33 5.72 -2.61
CA THR A 460 23.18 5.37 -4.03
C THR A 460 23.18 6.61 -4.93
N LYS A 461 23.39 6.46 -6.25
CA LYS A 461 23.35 7.57 -7.23
C LYS A 461 22.04 8.35 -7.23
N GLN A 462 20.93 7.70 -6.85
CA GLN A 462 19.58 8.27 -6.82
C GLN A 462 19.23 8.89 -5.46
N SER A 463 20.09 8.71 -4.45
CA SER A 463 19.85 9.22 -3.10
C SER A 463 19.87 10.75 -3.05
N GLY A 464 19.19 11.31 -2.05
CA GLY A 464 19.24 12.75 -1.80
C GLY A 464 20.63 13.23 -1.38
N THR A 465 21.43 12.39 -0.72
CA THR A 465 22.86 12.67 -0.44
C THR A 465 23.67 12.83 -1.74
N ALA A 466 23.47 11.95 -2.72
CA ALA A 466 24.14 12.06 -4.02
C ALA A 466 23.75 13.36 -4.75
N LYS A 467 22.46 13.73 -4.71
CA LYS A 467 21.98 15.00 -5.27
C LYS A 467 22.56 16.21 -4.54
N LEU A 468 22.60 16.19 -3.20
CA LEU A 468 23.24 17.23 -2.40
C LEU A 468 24.70 17.44 -2.79
N LEU A 469 25.48 16.36 -2.93
CA LEU A 469 26.89 16.44 -3.30
C LEU A 469 27.09 17.03 -4.71
N LYS A 470 26.14 16.80 -5.64
CA LYS A 470 26.17 17.41 -6.97
C LYS A 470 25.91 18.91 -6.93
N GLU A 471 25.02 19.37 -6.06
CA GLU A 471 24.71 20.80 -5.92
C GLU A 471 25.69 21.55 -5.01
N ALA A 472 26.41 20.87 -4.13
CA ALA A 472 27.37 21.50 -3.21
C ALA A 472 28.54 22.16 -3.97
N SER A 473 28.85 23.42 -3.65
CA SER A 473 30.00 24.14 -4.21
C SER A 473 31.25 23.99 -3.33
N LEU A 474 31.05 23.84 -2.01
CA LEU A 474 32.10 23.70 -1.02
C LEU A 474 31.79 22.55 -0.05
N ILE A 475 32.78 21.71 0.23
CA ILE A 475 32.71 20.66 1.25
C ILE A 475 33.87 20.87 2.22
N ILE A 476 33.57 21.07 3.51
CA ILE A 476 34.58 21.16 4.57
C ILE A 476 34.54 19.88 5.40
N TRP A 477 35.71 19.30 5.69
CA TRP A 477 35.87 18.19 6.61
C TRP A 477 36.93 18.54 7.68
N ASP A 478 36.47 18.97 8.85
CA ASP A 478 37.33 19.28 10.01
C ASP A 478 37.75 18.01 10.79
N ASP A 479 38.91 18.07 11.43
CA ASP A 479 39.59 16.95 12.08
C ASP A 479 39.74 15.71 11.18
N ALA A 480 39.99 15.91 9.88
CA ALA A 480 40.20 14.82 8.92
C ALA A 480 41.40 13.94 9.28
N THR A 481 42.39 14.48 10.01
CA THR A 481 43.57 13.74 10.49
C THR A 481 43.21 12.64 11.51
N MET A 482 42.06 12.75 12.19
CA MET A 482 41.56 11.73 13.11
C MET A 482 40.83 10.58 12.40
N THR A 483 40.66 10.68 11.08
CA THR A 483 39.96 9.68 10.28
C THR A 483 40.95 8.71 9.62
N ARG A 484 40.55 7.45 9.44
CA ARG A 484 41.35 6.47 8.70
C ARG A 484 41.35 6.81 7.21
N ARG A 485 42.50 6.59 6.54
CA ARG A 485 42.65 6.74 5.08
C ARG A 485 41.46 6.15 4.29
N GLN A 486 41.04 4.95 4.66
CA GLN A 486 39.98 4.23 3.93
C GLN A 486 38.62 4.95 3.95
N ALA A 487 38.33 5.79 4.94
CA ALA A 487 37.09 6.55 4.97
C ALA A 487 37.10 7.70 3.95
N VAL A 488 38.26 8.34 3.78
CA VAL A 488 38.46 9.38 2.75
C VAL A 488 38.43 8.73 1.37
N GLU A 489 39.09 7.58 1.20
CA GLU A 489 39.04 6.81 -0.06
C GLU A 489 37.62 6.32 -0.39
N ALA A 490 36.83 5.92 0.62
CA ALA A 490 35.44 5.53 0.40
C ALA A 490 34.57 6.68 -0.08
N LEU A 491 34.77 7.89 0.46
CA LEU A 491 34.11 9.08 -0.04
C LEU A 491 34.53 9.39 -1.48
N ASP A 492 35.83 9.38 -1.76
CA ASP A 492 36.38 9.63 -3.11
C ASP A 492 35.83 8.64 -4.14
N ASN A 493 35.85 7.33 -3.84
CA ASN A 493 35.26 6.31 -4.71
C ASN A 493 33.78 6.57 -5.00
N SER A 494 33.01 6.97 -3.99
CA SER A 494 31.58 7.25 -4.13
C SER A 494 31.31 8.54 -4.90
N MET A 495 32.12 9.56 -4.68
CA MET A 495 32.03 10.82 -5.41
C MET A 495 32.38 10.62 -6.89
N ARG A 496 33.42 9.85 -7.21
CA ARG A 496 33.74 9.50 -8.62
C ARG A 496 32.62 8.72 -9.31
N ASP A 497 31.89 7.88 -8.58
CA ASP A 497 30.77 7.13 -9.15
C ASP A 497 29.52 7.99 -9.38
N VAL A 498 29.29 8.99 -8.51
CA VAL A 498 28.10 9.85 -8.55
C VAL A 498 28.29 11.09 -9.44
N MET A 499 29.49 11.67 -9.47
CA MET A 499 29.82 12.90 -10.18
C MET A 499 30.19 12.62 -11.64
N ASN A 500 29.84 13.54 -12.54
CA ASN A 500 30.30 13.47 -13.93
C ASN A 500 31.75 13.95 -14.03
N ALA A 501 32.46 13.64 -15.12
CA ALA A 501 33.86 14.03 -15.32
C ALA A 501 34.10 15.56 -15.28
N LEU A 502 33.05 16.37 -15.45
CA LEU A 502 33.07 17.82 -15.40
C LEU A 502 32.73 18.40 -14.01
N ASP A 503 32.19 17.59 -13.11
CA ASP A 503 31.74 18.03 -11.78
C ASP A 503 32.94 18.04 -10.83
N ARG A 504 33.73 19.11 -10.87
CA ARG A 504 34.82 19.32 -9.91
C ARG A 504 34.29 20.01 -8.66
N LYS A 505 34.73 19.55 -7.49
CA LYS A 505 34.27 20.07 -6.19
C LYS A 505 35.44 20.66 -5.42
N THR A 506 35.16 21.74 -4.70
CA THR A 506 36.11 22.31 -3.76
C THR A 506 35.95 21.61 -2.42
N ILE A 507 36.95 20.84 -2.03
CA ILE A 507 37.00 20.09 -0.78
C ILE A 507 38.13 20.65 0.08
N VAL A 508 37.79 21.07 1.29
CA VAL A 508 38.75 21.58 2.27
C VAL A 508 38.82 20.59 3.43
N PHE A 509 39.95 19.91 3.53
CA PHE A 509 40.29 19.10 4.69
C PHE A 509 40.98 19.97 5.74
N GLY A 510 40.56 19.78 6.98
CA GLY A 510 41.11 20.48 8.12
C GLY A 510 41.65 19.52 9.15
N GLY A 511 42.74 19.88 9.80
CA GLY A 511 43.18 19.13 10.97
C GLY A 511 44.56 19.49 11.46
N ASP A 512 45.08 18.61 12.29
CA ASP A 512 46.42 18.72 12.84
C ASP A 512 46.95 17.30 13.06
N PHE A 513 47.94 16.89 12.26
CA PHE A 513 48.53 15.55 12.38
C PHE A 513 49.28 15.36 13.70
N ARG A 514 49.56 16.45 14.43
CA ARG A 514 50.17 16.41 15.77
C ARG A 514 49.15 16.09 16.87
N GLN A 515 47.86 16.02 16.54
CA GLN A 515 46.80 15.69 17.48
C GLN A 515 46.52 14.17 17.49
N VAL A 516 45.30 13.79 17.86
CA VAL A 516 44.92 12.41 18.13
C VAL A 516 44.94 11.59 16.84
N LEU A 517 45.61 10.45 16.87
CA LEU A 517 45.60 9.49 15.77
C LEU A 517 44.23 8.81 15.60
N PRO A 518 43.92 8.28 14.41
CA PRO A 518 42.70 7.54 14.19
C PRO A 518 42.54 6.35 15.15
N VAL A 519 41.30 6.12 15.61
CA VAL A 519 41.01 5.01 16.53
C VAL A 519 41.10 3.67 15.80
N ILE A 520 42.06 2.84 16.18
CA ILE A 520 42.22 1.46 15.71
C ILE A 520 41.82 0.50 16.83
N ARG A 521 40.65 -0.15 16.70
CA ARG A 521 40.21 -1.18 17.66
C ARG A 521 41.23 -2.32 17.67
N LYS A 522 41.75 -2.66 18.85
CA LYS A 522 42.80 -3.67 19.04
C LYS A 522 44.15 -3.34 18.36
N GLY A 523 44.40 -2.07 18.04
CA GLY A 523 45.71 -1.64 17.56
C GLY A 523 46.79 -1.84 18.62
N SER A 524 48.00 -2.17 18.19
CA SER A 524 49.19 -2.12 19.06
C SER A 524 49.55 -0.67 19.38
N ARG A 525 50.16 -0.41 20.54
CA ARG A 525 50.85 0.85 20.82
C ARG A 525 52.15 0.87 19.99
N ALA A 526 52.06 1.18 18.71
CA ALA A 526 53.22 1.38 17.85
C ALA A 526 52.92 2.57 16.93
#